data_AF-A0A354GQ81-F1
#
_entry.id   AF-A0A354GQ81-F1
#
_cell.length_a   1.000
_cell.length_b   1.000
_cell.length_c   1.000
_cell.angle_alpha   90.00
_cell.angle_beta   90.00
_cell.angle_gamma   90.00
#
_symmetry.space_group_name_H-M   'P 1'
#
loop_
_entity.id
_entity.type
_entity.pdbx_description
1 polymer ?
#
loop_
_entity_poly.entity_id
_entity_poly.type
_entity_poly.pdbx_seq_one_letter_code
_entity_poly.pdbx_strand_id
1 'polypeptide(L)'
;RGLRRDLIAGLTVATVAVPQAMAYALIAHVPPEYGLYTAVVMTALGSIFGSSSHLINGPTNAISLVVFSAIASLDKPNPLEAVVLLALMVGIFQVVIALLKLGDLTRYVSESVILGFMAGAGLLVALSQLPNL
;
A
#
# COMPACT_ATOMS: atom_id res chain seq x y z
N ARG A 1 -25.08 5.18 -12.24
CA ARG A 1 -25.44 4.27 -13.36
C ARG A 1 -24.17 3.54 -13.76
N GLY A 2 -24.01 2.28 -13.39
CA GLY A 2 -22.72 1.58 -13.55
C GLY A 2 -22.64 0.19 -12.90
N LEU A 3 -23.51 -0.13 -11.93
CA LEU A 3 -23.40 -1.32 -11.06
C LEU A 3 -22.89 -2.62 -11.73
N ARG A 4 -23.43 -3.01 -12.88
CA ARG A 4 -22.94 -4.21 -13.60
C ARG A 4 -21.49 -4.08 -14.07
N ARG A 5 -21.12 -2.92 -14.62
CA ARG A 5 -19.74 -2.63 -15.06
C ARG A 5 -18.81 -2.49 -13.85
N ASP A 6 -19.27 -1.84 -12.79
CA ASP A 6 -18.49 -1.65 -11.56
C ASP A 6 -18.25 -2.99 -10.85
N LEU A 7 -19.23 -3.89 -10.84
CA LEU A 7 -19.07 -5.25 -10.31
C LEU A 7 -18.08 -6.07 -11.13
N ILE A 8 -18.17 -6.03 -12.47
CA ILE A 8 -17.21 -6.74 -13.33
C ILE A 8 -15.81 -6.19 -13.11
N ALA A 9 -15.63 -4.86 -13.12
CA ALA A 9 -14.36 -4.21 -12.89
C ALA A 9 -13.78 -4.56 -11.50
N GLY A 10 -14.60 -4.47 -10.45
CA GLY A 10 -14.21 -4.81 -9.09
C GLY A 10 -13.77 -6.27 -8.95
N LEU A 11 -14.49 -7.21 -9.58
CA LEU A 11 -14.12 -8.62 -9.58
C LEU A 11 -12.80 -8.87 -10.31
N THR A 12 -12.61 -8.28 -11.49
CA THR A 12 -11.35 -8.37 -12.25
C THR A 12 -10.18 -7.79 -11.47
N VAL A 13 -10.37 -6.66 -10.79
CA VAL A 13 -9.35 -6.07 -9.93
C VAL A 13 -9.06 -6.99 -8.74
N ALA A 14 -10.09 -7.51 -8.08
CA ALA A 14 -9.93 -8.39 -6.93
C ALA A 14 -9.11 -9.65 -7.26
N THR A 15 -9.33 -10.25 -8.45
CA THR A 15 -8.56 -11.43 -8.88
C THR A 15 -7.05 -11.19 -8.97
N VAL A 16 -6.64 -9.96 -9.31
CA VAL A 16 -5.22 -9.57 -9.36
C VAL A 16 -4.74 -9.12 -7.98
N ALA A 17 -5.57 -8.38 -7.25
CA ALA A 17 -5.22 -7.79 -5.96
C ALA A 17 -4.99 -8.84 -4.86
N VAL A 18 -5.73 -9.94 -4.85
CA VAL A 18 -5.60 -11.01 -3.83
C VAL A 18 -4.19 -11.62 -3.81
N PRO A 19 -3.67 -12.22 -4.90
CA PRO A 19 -2.32 -12.78 -4.90
C PRO A 19 -1.25 -11.70 -4.73
N GLN A 20 -1.48 -10.51 -5.30
CA GLN A 20 -0.56 -9.37 -5.18
C GLN A 20 -0.39 -8.91 -3.71
N ALA A 21 -1.48 -8.79 -2.97
CA ALA A 21 -1.45 -8.38 -1.57
C ALA A 21 -0.75 -9.41 -0.69
N MET A 22 -0.97 -10.71 -0.95
CA MET A 22 -0.25 -11.80 -0.27
C MET A 22 1.25 -11.74 -0.53
N ALA A 23 1.66 -11.51 -1.79
CA ALA A 23 3.08 -11.36 -2.14
C ALA A 23 3.73 -10.16 -1.45
N TYR A 24 3.02 -9.05 -1.32
CA TYR A 24 3.51 -7.85 -0.64
C TYR A 24 3.73 -8.04 0.87
N ALA A 25 2.86 -8.80 1.54
CA ALA A 25 3.08 -9.20 2.93
C ALA A 25 4.38 -10.01 3.09
N LEU A 26 4.65 -10.93 2.16
CA LEU A 26 5.89 -11.73 2.17
C LEU A 26 7.15 -10.88 2.01
N ILE A 27 7.11 -9.82 1.21
CA ILE A 27 8.23 -8.86 1.08
C ILE A 27 8.52 -8.19 2.43
N ALA A 28 7.46 -7.83 3.17
CA ALA A 28 7.56 -7.28 4.52
C ALA A 28 7.90 -8.33 5.61
N HIS A 29 8.14 -9.60 5.23
CA HIS A 29 8.42 -10.72 6.14
C HIS A 29 7.33 -10.95 7.19
N VAL A 30 6.06 -10.70 6.82
CA VAL A 30 4.88 -11.01 7.64
C VAL A 30 4.00 -12.06 6.96
N PRO A 31 3.17 -12.80 7.71
CA PRO A 31 2.29 -13.81 7.13
C PRO A 31 1.36 -13.24 6.04
N PRO A 32 1.11 -13.97 4.93
CA PRO A 32 0.32 -13.50 3.78
C PRO A 32 -1.08 -12.99 4.11
N GLU A 33 -1.72 -13.54 5.14
CA GLU A 33 -3.05 -13.15 5.59
C GLU A 33 -3.14 -11.67 5.98
N TYR A 34 -2.05 -11.08 6.50
CA TYR A 34 -2.01 -9.65 6.82
C TYR A 34 -2.03 -8.77 5.57
N GLY A 35 -1.50 -9.27 4.45
CA GLY A 35 -1.64 -8.63 3.14
C GLY A 35 -3.10 -8.59 2.68
N LEU A 36 -3.83 -9.68 2.86
CA LEU A 36 -5.26 -9.74 2.54
C LEU A 36 -6.08 -8.81 3.44
N TYR A 37 -5.84 -8.82 4.75
CA TYR A 37 -6.53 -7.96 5.69
C TYR A 37 -6.32 -6.48 5.35
N THR A 38 -5.07 -6.09 5.07
CA THR A 38 -4.76 -4.70 4.69
C THR A 38 -5.42 -4.32 3.36
N ALA A 39 -5.39 -5.17 2.34
CA ALA A 39 -6.05 -4.90 1.06
C ALA A 39 -7.57 -4.71 1.19
N VAL A 40 -8.24 -5.57 1.94
CA VAL A 40 -9.69 -5.49 2.16
C VAL A 40 -10.06 -4.22 2.94
N VAL A 41 -9.40 -3.98 4.07
CA VAL A 41 -9.69 -2.83 4.94
C VAL A 41 -9.39 -1.51 4.23
N MET A 42 -8.24 -1.40 3.56
CA MET A 42 -7.86 -0.18 2.82
C MET A 42 -8.78 0.09 1.64
N THR A 43 -9.17 -0.94 0.88
CA THR A 43 -10.10 -0.77 -0.24
C THR A 43 -11.48 -0.35 0.26
N ALA A 44 -11.98 -0.97 1.34
CA ALA A 44 -13.28 -0.63 1.93
C ALA A 44 -13.30 0.82 2.44
N LEU A 45 -12.32 1.20 3.27
CA LEU A 45 -12.22 2.57 3.79
C LEU A 45 -11.97 3.58 2.66
N GLY A 46 -11.08 3.27 1.71
CA GLY A 46 -10.78 4.10 0.56
C GLY A 46 -11.98 4.30 -0.37
N SER A 47 -12.88 3.32 -0.48
CA SER A 47 -14.11 3.47 -1.27
C SER A 47 -15.14 4.40 -0.62
N ILE A 48 -15.12 4.51 0.72
CA ILE A 48 -16.05 5.36 1.49
C ILE A 48 -15.52 6.79 1.59
N PHE A 49 -14.22 6.95 1.85
CA PHE A 49 -13.58 8.24 2.14
C PHE A 49 -12.77 8.81 0.97
N GLY A 50 -12.60 8.05 -0.12
CA GLY A 50 -11.79 8.45 -1.26
C GLY A 50 -12.43 9.56 -2.10
N SER A 51 -11.57 10.40 -2.69
CA SER A 51 -11.99 11.48 -3.59
C SER A 51 -12.17 11.04 -5.05
N SER A 52 -11.80 9.80 -5.40
CA SER A 52 -11.85 9.26 -6.76
C SER A 52 -12.64 7.96 -6.81
N SER A 53 -13.55 7.86 -7.77
CA SER A 53 -14.38 6.67 -8.03
C SER A 53 -13.64 5.51 -8.67
N HIS A 54 -12.38 5.71 -9.09
CA HIS A 54 -11.57 4.71 -9.80
C HIS A 54 -10.29 4.31 -9.06
N LEU A 55 -9.99 4.97 -7.94
CA LEU A 55 -8.78 4.71 -7.19
C LEU A 55 -8.92 3.43 -6.36
N ILE A 56 -7.98 2.51 -6.52
CA ILE A 56 -7.85 1.31 -5.69
C ILE A 56 -6.74 1.56 -4.67
N ASN A 57 -7.07 1.38 -3.39
CA ASN A 57 -6.16 1.57 -2.27
C ASN A 57 -5.79 0.21 -1.70
N GLY A 58 -4.51 -0.03 -1.46
CA GLY A 58 -4.04 -1.30 -0.92
C GLY A 58 -2.54 -1.28 -0.64
N PRO A 59 -1.99 -2.41 -0.13
CA PRO A 59 -0.56 -2.54 0.02
C PRO A 59 0.12 -2.44 -1.36
N THR A 60 1.32 -1.87 -1.39
CA THR A 60 2.14 -1.77 -2.60
C THR A 60 3.51 -2.36 -2.35
N ASN A 61 4.20 -2.76 -3.42
CA ASN A 61 5.58 -3.25 -3.35
C ASN A 61 6.51 -2.25 -2.63
N ALA A 62 6.42 -0.97 -3.01
CA ALA A 62 7.24 0.09 -2.43
C ALA A 62 7.01 0.25 -0.93
N ILE A 63 5.75 0.31 -0.48
CA ILE A 63 5.43 0.41 0.96
C ILE A 63 5.93 -0.83 1.71
N SER A 64 5.79 -2.02 1.13
CA SER A 64 6.21 -3.28 1.77
C SER A 64 7.72 -3.33 2.01
N LEU A 65 8.51 -2.82 1.06
CA LEU A 65 9.96 -2.72 1.20
C LEU A 65 10.39 -1.67 2.22
N VAL A 66 9.68 -0.54 2.29
CA VAL A 66 9.95 0.49 3.30
C VAL A 66 9.59 0.00 4.70
N VAL A 67 8.49 -0.75 4.84
CA VAL A 67 8.13 -1.41 6.10
C VAL A 67 9.23 -2.41 6.49
N PHE A 68 9.67 -3.26 5.55
CA PHE A 68 10.75 -4.21 5.80
C PHE A 68 12.04 -3.51 6.24
N SER A 69 12.49 -2.47 5.52
CA SER A 69 13.73 -1.78 5.87
C SER A 69 13.65 -1.03 7.20
N ALA A 70 12.48 -0.49 7.55
CA ALA A 70 12.25 0.14 8.84
C ALA A 70 12.37 -0.86 9.99
N ILE A 71 11.75 -2.05 9.88
CA ILE A 71 11.79 -3.06 10.94
C ILE A 71 13.11 -3.86 10.98
N ALA A 72 13.79 -4.03 9.84
CA ALA A 72 15.05 -4.78 9.75
C ALA A 72 16.19 -4.12 10.56
N SER A 73 16.06 -2.83 10.86
CA SER A 73 17.01 -2.08 11.70
C SER A 73 16.84 -2.30 13.20
N LEU A 74 15.76 -2.94 13.62
CA LEU A 74 15.43 -3.18 15.03
C LEU A 74 16.00 -4.52 15.49
N ASP A 75 16.69 -4.51 16.63
CA ASP A 75 17.29 -5.73 17.19
C ASP A 75 16.20 -6.58 17.90
N LYS A 76 15.86 -7.73 17.31
CA LYS A 76 14.91 -8.74 17.82
C LYS A 76 13.51 -8.27 18.29
N PRO A 77 12.73 -7.50 17.53
CA PRO A 77 11.29 -7.46 17.76
C PRO A 77 10.61 -8.70 17.17
N ASN A 78 9.49 -9.12 17.76
CA ASN A 78 8.50 -9.94 17.06
C ASN A 78 8.07 -9.16 15.80
N PRO A 79 8.33 -9.66 14.57
CA PRO A 79 8.12 -8.89 13.34
C PRO A 79 6.68 -8.36 13.20
N LEU A 80 5.71 -9.13 13.69
CA LEU A 80 4.31 -8.74 13.65
C LEU A 80 4.02 -7.54 14.55
N GLU A 81 4.54 -7.54 15.78
CA GLU A 81 4.33 -6.45 16.73
C GLU A 81 4.97 -5.15 16.23
N ALA A 82 6.17 -5.24 15.65
CA ALA A 82 6.84 -4.08 15.05
C ALA A 82 6.04 -3.50 13.89
N VAL A 83 5.53 -4.33 12.99
CA VAL A 83 4.73 -3.88 11.84
C VAL A 83 3.39 -3.27 12.29
N VAL A 84 2.74 -3.86 13.30
CA VAL A 84 1.48 -3.32 13.86
C VAL A 84 1.72 -1.97 14.54
N LEU A 85 2.78 -1.84 15.34
CA LEU A 85 3.15 -0.57 15.97
C LEU A 85 3.47 0.48 14.91
N LEU A 86 4.26 0.13 13.89
CA LEU A 86 4.60 1.02 12.79
C LEU A 86 3.34 1.50 12.06
N ALA A 87 2.42 0.59 11.74
CA ALA A 87 1.15 0.93 11.10
C ALA A 87 0.31 1.90 11.95
N LEU A 88 0.26 1.68 13.26
CA LEU A 88 -0.44 2.57 14.19
C LEU A 88 0.22 3.95 14.26
N MET A 89 1.55 4.02 14.33
CA MET A 89 2.30 5.29 14.30
C MET A 89 2.04 6.06 13.00
N VAL A 90 2.15 5.38 11.85
CA VAL A 90 1.87 5.99 10.53
C VAL A 90 0.43 6.51 10.47
N GLY A 91 -0.54 5.73 10.98
CA GLY A 91 -1.94 6.16 11.05
C GLY A 91 -2.14 7.41 11.91
N ILE A 92 -1.50 7.48 13.08
CA ILE A 92 -1.52 8.68 13.93
C ILE A 92 -0.94 9.88 13.19
N PHE A 93 0.22 9.73 12.54
CA PHE A 93 0.81 10.81 11.75
C PHE A 93 -0.11 11.28 10.62
N GLN A 94 -0.77 10.36 9.91
CA GLN A 94 -1.75 10.69 8.87
C GLN A 94 -2.95 11.45 9.44
N VAL A 95 -3.47 11.06 10.60
CA VAL A 95 -4.56 11.78 11.28
C VAL A 95 -4.11 13.19 11.69
N VAL A 96 -2.91 13.34 12.25
CA VAL A 96 -2.36 14.66 12.62
C VAL A 96 -2.21 15.56 11.39
N ILE A 97 -1.66 15.05 10.29
CA ILE A 97 -1.54 15.77 9.02
C ILE A 97 -2.93 16.20 8.50
N ALA A 98 -3.92 15.33 8.60
CA ALA A 98 -5.30 15.62 8.19
C ALA A 98 -5.95 16.71 9.08
N LEU A 99 -5.79 16.63 10.40
CA LEU A 99 -6.31 17.62 11.35
C LEU A 99 -5.68 19.00 11.15
N LEU A 100 -4.38 19.03 10.84
CA LEU A 100 -3.64 20.26 10.50
C LEU A 100 -3.92 20.75 9.07
N LYS A 101 -4.73 20.03 8.28
CA LYS A 101 -5.04 20.32 6.87
C LYS A 101 -3.78 20.44 5.99
N LEU A 102 -2.72 19.71 6.33
CA LEU A 102 -1.45 19.73 5.60
C LEU A 102 -1.46 18.86 4.34
N GLY A 103 -2.61 18.30 3.94
CA GLY A 103 -2.74 17.50 2.72
C GLY A 103 -2.40 18.28 1.44
N ASP A 104 -2.70 19.58 1.41
CA ASP A 104 -2.39 20.44 0.25
C ASP A 104 -0.88 20.61 0.03
N LEU A 105 -0.05 20.34 1.05
CA LEU A 105 1.40 20.44 0.93
C LEU A 105 1.98 19.44 -0.08
N THR A 106 1.26 18.35 -0.36
CA THR A 106 1.62 17.36 -1.38
C THR A 106 1.68 17.97 -2.80
N ARG A 107 0.99 19.10 -3.04
CA ARG A 107 1.04 19.82 -4.33
C ARG A 107 2.38 20.49 -4.61
N TYR A 108 3.23 20.64 -3.60
CA TYR A 108 4.58 21.19 -3.75
C TYR A 108 5.64 20.14 -4.09
N VAL A 109 5.27 18.85 -4.16
CA VAL A 109 6.18 17.81 -4.64
C VAL A 109 6.37 18.00 -6.14
N SER A 110 7.62 18.15 -6.60
CA SER A 110 7.90 18.40 -8.00
C SER A 110 7.55 17.21 -8.89
N GLU A 111 7.12 17.49 -10.11
CA GLU A 111 6.78 16.46 -11.10
C GLU A 111 7.97 15.51 -11.34
N SER A 112 9.20 16.04 -11.38
CA SER A 112 10.41 15.24 -11.54
C SER A 112 10.61 14.23 -10.41
N VAL A 113 10.26 14.57 -9.16
CA VAL A 113 10.34 13.64 -8.02
C VAL A 113 9.29 12.54 -8.15
N ILE A 114 8.06 12.89 -8.56
CA ILE A 114 6.98 11.92 -8.77
C ILE A 114 7.36 10.95 -9.89
N LEU A 115 7.87 11.44 -11.02
CA LEU A 115 8.31 10.61 -12.13
C LEU A 115 9.47 9.69 -11.75
N GLY A 116 10.45 10.21 -11.00
CA GLY A 116 11.56 9.39 -10.47
C GLY A 116 11.08 8.28 -9.53
N PHE A 117 10.16 8.60 -8.64
CA PHE A 117 9.54 7.61 -7.75
C PHE A 117 8.76 6.55 -8.52
N MET A 118 7.95 6.94 -9.51
CA MET A 118 7.19 6.01 -10.35
C MET A 118 8.11 5.10 -11.18
N ALA A 119 9.18 5.65 -11.76
CA ALA A 119 10.17 4.87 -12.51
C ALA A 119 10.88 3.85 -11.59
N GLY A 120 11.28 4.28 -10.38
CA GLY A 120 11.87 3.40 -9.38
C GLY A 120 10.93 2.30 -8.92
N ALA A 121 9.67 2.63 -8.63
CA ALA A 121 8.63 1.66 -8.28
C ALA A 121 8.37 0.66 -9.41
N GLY A 122 8.32 1.12 -10.66
CA GLY A 122 8.19 0.25 -11.84
C GLY A 122 9.37 -0.70 -12.03
N LEU A 123 10.60 -0.19 -11.90
CA LEU A 123 11.81 -1.00 -11.95
C LEU A 123 11.81 -2.06 -10.84
N LEU A 124 11.44 -1.67 -9.63
CA LEU A 124 11.36 -2.55 -8.47
C LEU A 124 10.32 -3.66 -8.65
N VAL A 125 9.16 -3.34 -9.24
CA VAL A 125 8.17 -4.34 -9.64
C VAL A 125 8.77 -5.29 -10.67
N ALA A 126 9.41 -4.78 -11.74
CA ALA A 126 10.03 -5.63 -12.75
C ALA A 126 11.10 -6.58 -12.17
N LEU A 127 12.00 -6.05 -11.33
CA LEU A 127 13.05 -6.83 -10.67
C LEU A 127 12.48 -7.87 -9.70
N SER A 128 11.39 -7.56 -8.99
CA SER A 128 10.73 -8.53 -8.09
C SER A 128 10.17 -9.76 -8.80
N GLN A 129 9.98 -9.70 -10.12
CA GLN A 129 9.48 -10.82 -10.91
C GLN A 129 10.60 -11.68 -11.50
N LEU A 130 11.85 -11.21 -11.54
CA LEU A 130 12.99 -11.96 -12.08
C LEU A 130 13.20 -13.34 -11.43
N PRO A 131 13.07 -13.51 -10.10
CA PRO A 131 13.23 -14.83 -9.46
C PRO A 131 12.14 -15.84 -9.83
N ASN A 132 11.02 -15.39 -10.41
CA ASN A 132 9.88 -16.22 -10.78
C ASN A 132 9.86 -16.60 -12.28
N LEU A 133 10.85 -16.16 -13.05
CA LEU A 133 11.09 -16.54 -14.46
C LEU A 133 12.04 -17.75 -14.53
#